data_AF-A0A848VFX9-F1
#
_entry.id   AF-A0A848VFX9-F1
#
_cell.length_a   1.000
_cell.length_b   1.000
_cell.length_c   1.000
_cell.angle_alpha   90.00
_cell.angle_beta   90.00
_cell.angle_gamma   90.00
#
_symmetry.space_group_name_H-M   'P 1'
#
loop_
_entity.id
_entity.type
_entity.pdbx_description
1 polymer ?
#
loop_
_entity_poly.entity_id
_entity_poly.type
_entity_poly.pdbx_seq_one_letter_code
_entity_poly.pdbx_strand_id
1 'polypeptide(L)' 'MALVSYRTRVNAPIEILWQHLLEKVETPEKFIPAVTRSEILGRPGPNTVDRLMYLDDGT' A
#
# COMPACT_ATOMS: atom_id res chain seq x y z
N MET A 1 20.11 -4.97 6.53
CA MET A 1 18.77 -5.57 6.65
C MET A 1 18.68 -6.77 5.72
N ALA A 2 18.24 -7.93 6.21
CA ALA A 2 18.03 -9.10 5.36
C ALA A 2 16.75 -8.89 4.53
N LEU A 3 16.80 -9.23 3.24
CA LEU A 3 15.63 -9.26 2.40
C LEU A 3 14.76 -10.45 2.83
N VAL A 4 13.54 -10.19 3.29
CA VAL A 4 12.57 -11.24 3.62
C VAL A 4 11.57 -11.33 2.48
N SER A 5 11.32 -12.54 1.98
CA SER A 5 10.37 -12.80 0.89
C SER A 5 9.26 -13.73 1.38
N TYR A 6 8.03 -13.37 1.05
CA TYR A 6 6.84 -14.18 1.30
C TYR A 6 6.15 -14.49 -0.02
N ARG A 7 5.60 -15.70 -0.15
CA ARG A 7 4.82 -16.13 -1.31
C ARG A 7 3.42 -16.56 -0.85
N THR A 8 2.40 -16.08 -1.55
CA THR A 8 1.01 -16.46 -1.29
C THR A 8 0.28 -16.80 -2.59
N ARG A 9 -0.77 -17.61 -2.49
CA ARG A 9 -1.69 -17.91 -3.59
C ARG A 9 -2.97 -17.11 -3.36
N VAL A 10 -3.35 -16.32 -4.35
CA VAL A 10 -4.60 -15.55 -4.34
C VAL A 10 -5.54 -16.14 -5.38
N ASN A 11 -6.75 -16.49 -4.98
CA ASN A 11 -7.78 -16.97 -5.89
C ASN A 11 -8.63 -15.80 -6.39
N ALA A 12 -8.08 -15.03 -7.32
CA ALA A 12 -8.76 -13.90 -7.95
C ALA A 12 -8.26 -13.69 -9.39
N PRO A 13 -9.07 -13.10 -10.28
CA PRO A 13 -8.59 -12.62 -11.58
C PRO A 13 -7.43 -11.63 -11.43
N ILE A 14 -6.48 -11.68 -12.36
CA ILE A 14 -5.26 -10.88 -12.30
C ILE A 14 -5.56 -9.37 -12.39
N GLU A 15 -6.58 -8.99 -13.17
CA GLU A 15 -7.00 -7.62 -13.38
C GLU A 15 -7.53 -7.00 -12.08
N ILE A 16 -8.35 -7.77 -11.35
CA ILE A 16 -8.92 -7.34 -10.06
C ILE A 16 -7.80 -7.21 -9.02
N LEU A 17 -6.90 -8.19 -8.97
CA LEU A 17 -5.75 -8.15 -8.06
C LEU A 17 -4.87 -6.92 -8.34
N TRP A 18 -4.58 -6.65 -9.60
CA TRP A 18 -3.76 -5.51 -10.00
C TRP A 18 -4.41 -4.18 -9.63
N GLN A 19 -5.71 -4.03 -9.86
CA GLN A 19 -6.47 -2.84 -9.46
C GLN A 19 -6.38 -2.59 -7.96
N HIS A 20 -6.56 -3.61 -7.11
CA HIS A 20 -6.43 -3.45 -5.66
C HIS A 20 -5.01 -3.14 -5.21
N LEU A 21 -3.98 -3.67 -5.88
CA LEU A 21 -2.60 -3.33 -5.57
C LEU A 21 -2.31 -1.84 -5.86
N LEU A 22 -2.81 -1.32 -6.98
CA LEU A 22 -2.72 0.10 -7.29
C LEU A 22 -3.54 0.96 -6.31
N GLU A 23 -4.75 0.55 -5.96
CA GLU A 23 -5.57 1.25 -4.98
C GLU A 23 -4.92 1.26 -3.60
N LYS A 24 -4.25 0.17 -3.20
CA LYS A 24 -3.46 0.11 -1.97
C LYS A 24 -2.27 1.05 -2.00
N VAL A 25 -1.65 1.23 -3.17
CA VAL A 25 -0.65 2.28 -3.34
C VAL A 25 -1.33 3.64 -3.20
N GLU A 26 -2.48 3.95 -3.77
CA GLU A 26 -3.02 5.32 -3.63
C GLU A 26 -3.67 5.61 -2.25
N THR A 27 -4.30 4.61 -1.63
CA THR A 27 -5.12 4.74 -0.39
C THR A 27 -4.79 3.62 0.61
N PRO A 28 -3.58 3.59 1.18
CA PRO A 28 -3.11 2.50 2.04
C PRO A 28 -3.93 2.31 3.32
N GLU A 29 -4.59 3.35 3.83
CA GLU A 29 -5.45 3.32 5.01
C GLU A 29 -6.62 2.32 4.90
N LYS A 30 -7.05 1.98 3.68
CA LYS A 30 -8.08 0.95 3.47
C LYS A 30 -7.57 -0.48 3.63
N PHE A 31 -6.26 -0.70 3.59
CA PHE A 31 -5.66 -2.03 3.44
C PHE A 31 -4.63 -2.38 4.51
N ILE A 32 -4.08 -1.39 5.22
CA ILE A 32 -3.03 -1.59 6.22
C ILE A 32 -3.62 -1.28 7.60
N PRO A 33 -3.90 -2.32 8.41
CA PRO A 33 -4.34 -2.13 9.80
C PRO A 33 -3.29 -1.31 10.56
N ALA A 34 -3.73 -0.25 11.24
CA ALA A 34 -2.95 0.81 11.92
C ALA A 34 -2.74 2.10 11.12
N VAL A 35 -2.98 2.15 9.81
CA VAL A 35 -2.87 3.41 9.05
C VAL A 35 -4.21 4.13 9.08
N THR A 36 -4.29 5.28 9.75
CA THR A 36 -5.54 6.05 9.86
C THR A 36 -5.70 7.09 8.77
N ARG A 37 -4.58 7.63 8.28
CA ARG A 37 -4.54 8.62 7.21
C ARG A 37 -3.25 8.49 6.43
N SER A 38 -3.29 8.86 5.15
CA SER A 38 -2.10 9.07 4.34
C SER A 38 -2.16 10.40 3.58
N GLU A 39 -0.98 10.93 3.25
CA GLU A 39 -0.83 12.14 2.44
C GLU A 39 0.25 11.91 1.38
N ILE A 40 -0.06 12.27 0.13
CA ILE A 40 0.91 12.22 -0.97
C ILE A 40 1.76 13.49 -0.92
N LEU A 41 3.06 13.31 -0.73
CA LEU A 41 4.03 14.41 -0.70
C LEU A 41 4.51 14.77 -2.11
N GLY A 42 4.53 13.79 -3.02
CA GLY A 42 4.98 14.00 -4.39
C GLY A 42 4.93 12.75 -5.26
N ARG A 43 5.12 12.95 -6.57
CA ARG A 43 5.20 11.88 -7.57
C ARG A 43 6.52 12.00 -8.34
N PRO A 44 7.62 11.43 -7.84
CA PRO A 44 8.94 11.58 -8.46
C PRO A 44 9.06 10.86 -9.81
N GLY A 45 8.08 10.02 -10.18
CA GLY A 45 8.03 9.35 -11.47
C GLY A 45 6.62 8.85 -11.80
N PRO A 46 6.43 8.31 -13.02
CA PRO A 46 5.10 7.93 -13.52
C PRO A 46 4.42 6.81 -12.70
N ASN A 47 5.19 6.00 -11.97
CA ASN A 47 4.69 4.87 -11.17
C ASN A 47 5.19 4.92 -9.72
N THR A 48 5.53 6.12 -9.22
CA THR A 48 6.13 6.31 -7.90
C THR A 48 5.38 7.40 -7.14
N VAL A 49 5.14 7.14 -5.86
CA VAL A 49 4.47 8.07 -4.95
C VAL A 49 5.25 8.13 -3.65
N ASP A 50 5.70 9.32 -3.30
CA ASP A 50 6.24 9.62 -1.97
C ASP A 50 5.06 10.00 -1.07
N ARG A 51 5.02 9.43 0.13
CA ARG A 51 3.89 9.60 1.05
C ARG A 51 4.33 9.72 2.49
N LEU A 52 3.49 10.37 3.27
CA LEU A 52 3.48 10.28 4.73
C LEU A 52 2.28 9.42 5.16
N MET A 53 2.50 8.49 6.08
CA MET A 53 1.45 7.64 6.64
C MET A 53 1.36 7.90 8.13
N TYR A 54 0.15 8.22 8.59
CA TYR A 54 -0.16 8.43 10.00
C TYR A 54 -0.62 7.11 10.60
N LEU A 55 0.08 6.68 11.63
CA LEU A 55 -0.21 5.44 12.33
C LEU A 55 -0.96 5.77 13.61
N ASP A 56 -2.00 5.00 13.90
CA ASP A 56 -2.59 4.91 15.23
C ASP A 56 -2.15 3.57 15.82
N ASP A 57 -1.22 3.65 16.77
CA ASP A 57 -0.66 2.49 17.47
C ASP A 57 -1.49 2.08 18.69
N GLY A 58 -2.67 2.68 18.89
CA GLY A 58 -3.56 2.37 20.00
C GLY A 58 -3.00 2.76 21.36
N THR A 59 -2.11 3.77 21.42
CA THR A 59 -1.70 4.44 22.66
C THR A 59 -2.61 5.59 23.07
#